data_AF-A0A2T4LRJ7-F1
#
_entry.id   AF-A0A2T4LRJ7-F1
#
_cell.length_a   1.000
_cell.length_b   1.000
_cell.length_c   1.000
_cell.angle_alpha   90.00
_cell.angle_beta   90.00
_cell.angle_gamma   90.00
#
_symmetry.space_group_name_H-M   'P 1'
#
loop_
_entity.id
_entity.type
_entity.pdbx_description
1 polymer ?
#
loop_
_entity_poly.entity_id
_entity_poly.type
_entity_poly.pdbx_seq_one_letter_code
_entity_poly.pdbx_strand_id
1 'polypeptide(L)'
;MYLRQSDKTDKLKHDRILALQYDKGQRSYEDEINQRFDTDDFNTDLFDKYREVMNSDISNEDILNIRTGSNKKGYTNSAILMFAKHLEIYIHN
;
A
#
# COMPACT_ATOMS: atom_id res chain seq x y z
N MET A 1 -20.06 8.49 -13.79
CA MET A 1 -19.33 8.17 -15.04
C MET A 1 -19.82 6.80 -15.51
N TYR A 2 -20.44 6.70 -16.69
CA TYR A 2 -20.99 5.45 -17.22
C TYR A 2 -20.29 5.10 -18.54
N LEU A 3 -19.91 3.83 -18.73
CA LEU A 3 -19.44 3.29 -20.00
C LEU A 3 -20.59 2.44 -20.58
N ARG A 4 -20.96 2.68 -21.85
CA ARG A 4 -21.98 1.88 -22.54
C ARG A 4 -21.31 0.68 -23.18
N GLN A 5 -21.37 -0.48 -22.53
CA GLN A 5 -21.10 -1.77 -23.16
C GLN A 5 -22.43 -2.39 -23.61
N SER A 6 -22.46 -2.84 -24.85
CA SER A 6 -23.60 -3.43 -25.53
C SER A 6 -24.27 -4.56 -24.73
N ASP A 7 -25.56 -4.38 -24.49
CA ASP A 7 -26.64 -5.40 -24.42
C ASP A 7 -26.49 -6.66 -23.55
N LYS A 8 -25.62 -6.67 -22.52
CA LYS A 8 -25.71 -7.69 -21.46
C LYS A 8 -25.48 -7.08 -20.08
N THR A 9 -26.58 -6.78 -19.39
CA THR A 9 -26.60 -6.42 -17.97
C THR A 9 -26.46 -7.68 -17.12
N ASP A 10 -25.24 -8.19 -16.98
CA ASP A 10 -24.91 -9.04 -15.85
C ASP A 10 -24.42 -8.13 -14.72
N LYS A 11 -25.03 -8.27 -13.53
CA LYS A 11 -24.74 -7.48 -12.33
C LYS A 11 -23.23 -7.42 -12.11
N LEU A 12 -22.62 -6.29 -12.45
CA LEU A 12 -21.20 -6.05 -12.23
C LEU A 12 -20.93 -6.12 -10.72
N LYS A 13 -20.38 -7.26 -10.30
CA LYS A 13 -19.78 -7.44 -8.98
C LYS A 13 -18.82 -6.27 -8.72
N HIS A 14 -18.98 -5.70 -7.53
CA HIS A 14 -18.26 -4.55 -7.00
C HIS A 14 -16.75 -4.58 -7.31
N ASP A 15 -16.16 -5.76 -7.32
CA ASP A 15 -14.75 -6.06 -7.63
C ASP A 15 -14.28 -5.51 -8.99
N ARG A 16 -15.12 -5.53 -10.03
CA ARG A 16 -14.73 -4.99 -11.35
C ARG A 16 -14.69 -3.47 -11.38
N ILE A 17 -15.48 -2.80 -10.54
CA ILE A 17 -15.49 -1.34 -10.46
C ILE A 17 -14.20 -0.83 -9.82
N LEU A 18 -13.68 -1.56 -8.82
CA LEU A 18 -12.39 -1.28 -8.19
C LEU A 18 -11.23 -1.46 -9.18
N ALA A 19 -11.19 -2.57 -9.91
CA ALA A 19 -10.18 -2.81 -10.94
C ALA A 19 -10.14 -1.69 -12.00
N LEU A 20 -11.30 -1.19 -12.44
CA LEU A 20 -11.42 -0.05 -13.36
C LEU A 20 -11.00 1.30 -12.76
N GLN A 21 -11.04 1.46 -11.43
CA GLN A 21 -10.54 2.66 -10.76
C GLN A 21 -9.01 2.63 -10.61
N TYR A 22 -8.42 1.44 -10.38
CA TYR A 22 -6.98 1.23 -10.40
C TYR A 22 -6.39 1.42 -11.80
N ASP A 23 -7.03 0.86 -12.83
CA ASP A 23 -6.60 0.97 -14.24
C ASP A 23 -6.65 2.42 -14.77
N LYS A 24 -7.55 3.25 -14.20
CA LYS A 24 -7.66 4.68 -14.53
C LYS A 24 -6.68 5.58 -13.78
N GLY A 25 -5.84 5.03 -12.90
CA GLY A 25 -4.85 5.81 -12.13
C GLY A 25 -5.46 6.83 -11.17
N GLN A 26 -6.75 6.71 -10.82
CA GLN A 26 -7.43 7.64 -9.92
C GLN A 26 -7.24 7.32 -8.42
N ARG A 27 -6.71 6.13 -8.10
CA ARG A 27 -6.29 5.71 -6.76
C ARG A 27 -5.09 4.76 -6.87
N SER A 28 -3.99 5.09 -6.21
CA SER A 28 -2.89 4.15 -5.99
C SER A 28 -3.21 3.30 -4.78
N TYR A 29 -3.31 1.97 -4.94
CA TYR A 29 -3.44 1.04 -3.81
C TYR A 29 -2.35 1.28 -2.76
N GLU A 30 -1.16 1.60 -3.23
CA GLU A 30 0.05 1.94 -2.49
C GLU A 30 -0.10 3.15 -1.54
N ASP A 31 -0.97 4.11 -1.86
CA ASP A 31 -1.19 5.33 -1.05
C ASP A 31 -2.31 5.15 -0.02
N GLU A 32 -3.04 4.02 -0.03
CA GLU A 32 -4.09 3.76 0.94
C GLU A 32 -3.50 3.45 2.33
N ILE A 33 -4.06 4.06 3.38
CA ILE A 33 -3.62 3.86 4.77
C ILE A 33 -4.28 2.61 5.33
N ASN A 34 -3.47 1.67 5.82
CA ASN A 34 -3.94 0.46 6.48
C ASN A 34 -3.84 0.62 8.00
N GLN A 35 -5.00 0.79 8.64
CA GLN A 35 -5.10 0.97 10.10
C GLN A 35 -4.95 -0.33 10.88
N ARG A 36 -4.94 -1.49 10.22
CA ARG A 36 -4.80 -2.79 10.86
C ARG A 36 -3.35 -3.26 10.96
N PHE A 37 -2.42 -2.49 10.38
CA PHE A 37 -1.02 -2.85 10.40
C PHE A 37 -0.43 -2.70 11.80
N ASP A 38 0.21 -3.77 12.27
CA ASP A 38 0.94 -3.77 13.53
C ASP A 38 2.38 -3.32 13.29
N THR A 39 2.82 -2.31 14.03
CA THR A 39 4.21 -1.80 13.97
C THR A 39 5.24 -2.84 14.34
N ASP A 40 4.88 -3.84 15.16
CA ASP A 40 5.80 -4.92 15.53
C ASP A 40 6.06 -5.89 14.37
N ASP A 41 5.24 -5.88 13.32
CA ASP A 41 5.49 -6.70 12.11
C ASP A 41 6.52 -6.07 11.16
N PHE A 42 7.02 -4.88 11.47
CA PHE A 42 8.11 -4.28 10.70
C PHE A 42 9.39 -5.09 10.83
N ASN A 43 9.99 -5.41 9.69
CA ASN A 43 11.26 -6.11 9.65
C ASN A 43 12.41 -5.10 9.75
N THR A 44 13.00 -4.99 10.94
CA THR A 44 14.15 -4.11 11.21
C THR A 44 15.37 -4.42 10.35
N ASP A 45 15.61 -5.68 9.98
CA ASP A 45 16.72 -6.08 9.09
C ASP A 45 16.59 -5.46 7.68
N LEU A 46 15.35 -5.24 7.20
CA LEU A 46 15.11 -4.52 5.94
C LEU A 46 15.42 -3.03 6.07
N PHE A 47 15.12 -2.41 7.21
CA PHE A 47 15.50 -1.02 7.47
C PHE A 47 17.01 -0.85 7.53
N ASP A 48 17.73 -1.79 8.15
CA ASP A 48 19.19 -1.76 8.22
C ASP A 48 19.82 -1.89 6.83
N LYS A 49 19.37 -2.85 6.03
CA LYS A 49 19.81 -2.98 4.63
C LYS A 49 19.50 -1.74 3.81
N TYR A 50 18.32 -1.14 4.02
CA TYR A 50 17.94 0.08 3.33
C TYR A 50 18.87 1.25 3.69
N ARG A 51 19.22 1.40 4.98
CA ARG A 51 20.20 2.39 5.45
C ARG A 51 21.57 2.19 4.83
N GLU A 52 22.06 0.95 4.79
CA GLU A 52 23.35 0.61 4.17
C GLU A 52 23.38 1.02 2.68
N VAL A 53 22.31 0.70 1.93
CA VAL A 53 22.21 1.04 0.50
C VAL A 53 22.12 2.54 0.29
N MET A 54 21.35 3.24 1.13
CA MET A 54 21.19 4.70 1.04
C MET A 54 22.34 5.49 1.67
N ASN A 55 23.30 4.80 2.32
CA ASN A 55 24.46 5.38 2.99
C ASN A 55 24.09 6.58 3.88
N SER A 56 22.97 6.47 4.60
CA SER A 56 22.38 7.55 5.38
C SER A 56 21.87 7.03 6.72
N ASP A 57 22.13 7.80 7.77
CA ASP A 57 21.82 7.44 9.15
C ASP A 57 20.44 7.97 9.56
N ILE A 58 19.44 7.63 8.75
CA ILE A 58 18.06 8.11 8.92
C ILE A 58 17.30 7.16 9.85
N SER A 59 16.44 7.70 10.72
CA SER A 59 15.56 6.92 11.57
C SER A 59 14.58 6.07 10.75
N ASN A 60 14.15 4.92 11.29
CA ASN A 60 13.13 4.07 10.66
C ASN A 60 11.83 4.84 10.40
N GLU A 61 11.44 5.71 11.33
CA GLU A 61 10.24 6.55 11.20
C GLU A 61 10.37 7.53 10.04
N ASP A 62 11.55 8.13 9.87
CA ASP A 62 11.81 9.07 8.78
C ASP A 62 11.88 8.35 7.43
N ILE A 63 12.44 7.15 7.38
CA ILE A 63 12.41 6.30 6.18
C ILE A 63 10.96 6.03 5.77
N LEU A 64 10.10 5.67 6.72
CA LEU A 64 8.67 5.44 6.49
C LEU A 64 7.95 6.73 6.05
N ASN A 65 8.22 7.86 6.69
CA ASN A 65 7.62 9.15 6.35
C ASN A 65 8.02 9.61 4.95
N ILE A 66 9.31 9.58 4.62
CA ILE A 66 9.85 10.07 3.34
C ILE A 66 9.44 9.16 2.18
N ARG A 67 9.56 7.85 2.36
CA ARG A 67 9.45 6.89 1.24
C ARG A 67 8.01 6.45 0.99
N THR A 68 7.22 6.34 2.04
CA THR A 68 5.88 5.75 1.96
C THR A 68 4.77 6.72 2.32
N GLY A 69 5.11 7.96 2.69
CA GLY A 69 4.11 8.97 3.05
C GLY A 69 3.32 8.58 4.29
N SER A 70 3.94 7.82 5.20
CA SER A 70 3.32 7.47 6.47
C SER A 70 2.90 8.75 7.19
N ASN A 71 1.64 8.81 7.60
CA ASN A 71 1.10 9.94 8.34
C ASN A 71 0.88 9.49 9.79
N LYS A 72 0.82 10.41 10.75
CA LYS A 72 0.54 10.12 12.17
C LYS A 72 -0.74 9.31 12.45
N LYS A 73 -1.57 9.05 11.42
CA LYS A 73 -2.81 8.28 11.49
C LYS A 73 -2.65 6.80 11.09
N GLY A 74 -1.51 6.39 10.54
CA GLY A 74 -1.23 5.01 10.15
C GLY A 74 -0.26 4.89 8.97
N TYR A 75 0.10 3.64 8.65
CA TYR A 75 1.04 3.30 7.59
C TYR A 75 0.32 3.05 6.27
N THR A 76 0.92 3.49 5.17
CA THR A 76 0.40 3.23 3.83
C THR A 76 0.66 1.78 3.42
N ASN A 77 -0.10 1.27 2.47
CA ASN A 77 0.15 -0.04 1.90
C ASN A 77 1.56 -0.14 1.31
N SER A 78 2.14 0.96 0.81
CA SER A 78 3.56 1.03 0.43
C SER A 78 4.52 0.65 1.57
N ALA A 79 4.27 1.18 2.78
CA ALA A 79 5.09 0.88 3.96
C ALA A 79 5.07 -0.62 4.28
N ILE A 80 3.87 -1.20 4.21
CA ILE A 80 3.65 -2.61 4.46
C ILE A 80 4.33 -3.44 3.37
N LEU A 81 4.16 -3.04 2.11
CA LEU A 81 4.73 -3.76 0.97
C LEU A 81 6.27 -3.79 1.01
N MET A 82 6.88 -2.71 1.48
CA MET A 82 8.34 -2.56 1.54
C MET A 82 8.98 -3.16 2.79
N PHE A 83 8.32 -3.05 3.95
CA PHE A 83 8.96 -3.30 5.24
C PHE A 83 8.23 -4.31 6.14
N ALA A 84 7.02 -4.76 5.79
CA ALA A 84 6.34 -5.79 6.58
C ALA A 84 7.03 -7.14 6.44
N LYS A 85 7.06 -7.88 7.54
CA LYS A 85 7.55 -9.26 7.54
C LYS A 85 6.51 -10.21 6.94
N HIS A 86 5.23 -9.95 7.18
CA HIS A 86 4.13 -10.82 6.76
C HIS A 86 3.05 -10.07 5.97
N LEU A 87 3.30 -9.88 4.67
CA LEU A 87 2.36 -9.22 3.75
C LEU A 87 0.97 -9.87 3.70
N GLU A 88 0.91 -11.19 3.76
CA GLU A 88 -0.32 -11.99 3.62
C GLU A 88 -1.35 -11.71 4.72
N ILE A 89 -0.91 -11.20 5.88
CA ILE A 89 -1.78 -10.88 7.01
C ILE A 89 -2.57 -9.60 6.74
N TYR A 90 -1.99 -8.67 5.99
CA TYR A 90 -2.53 -7.31 5.82
C TYR A 90 -3.13 -7.07 4.44
N ILE A 91 -2.60 -7.76 3.42
CA ILE A 91 -3.01 -7.62 2.04
C ILE A 91 -3.85 -8.84 1.68
N HIS A 92 -5.17 -8.68 1.73
CA HIS A 92 -6.11 -9.69 1.25
C HIS A 92 -6.43 -9.42 -0.22
N ASN A 93 -6.23 -10.45 -1.06
CA ASN A 93 -6.49 -10.44 -2.52
C ASN A 93 -7.98 -10.56 -2.85
#